data_AF-A0A1W9YWL2-F1
#
_entry.id   AF-A0A1W9YWL2-F1
#
_cell.length_a   1.000
_cell.length_b   1.000
_cell.length_c   1.000
_cell.angle_alpha   90.00
_cell.angle_beta   90.00
_cell.angle_gamma   90.00
#
_symmetry.space_group_name_H-M   'P 1'
#
loop_
_entity.id
_entity.type
_entity.pdbx_description
1 polymer ?
#
loop_
_entity_poly.entity_id
_entity_poly.type
_entity_poly.pdbx_seq_one_letter_code
_entity_poly.pdbx_strand_id
1 'polypeptide(L)'
;MTAASHAATPEPLPIVNVGADTTEVDTKRVVNWPKLAFLGVILLAFAFYTEQAMGMEWRTTAGRIGPGFFPRILGVTAMVVTIAAVVTEYLAKPTDKALDAVEAAEEAAEPDLGRHPVTLIAFTIAAAVFVGLFGILGAALSGILFLAATLWFLDPEHRIRSVVIAVAVPILLYLAFQTGLNVGLPHGILPKF
;
A
#
# COMPACT_ATOMS: atom_id res chain seq x y z
N MET A 1 -8.93 -30.41 -89.75
CA MET A 1 -8.94 -31.25 -88.55
C MET A 1 -9.30 -30.37 -87.37
N THR A 2 -10.42 -30.72 -86.75
CA THR A 2 -11.22 -29.98 -85.79
C THR A 2 -10.60 -30.05 -84.39
N ALA A 3 -10.44 -28.92 -83.70
CA ALA A 3 -10.14 -28.90 -82.27
C ALA A 3 -10.97 -27.80 -81.61
N ALA A 4 -12.16 -28.16 -81.15
CA ALA A 4 -13.01 -27.32 -80.32
C ALA A 4 -12.42 -27.30 -78.91
N SER A 5 -11.98 -26.12 -78.46
CA SER A 5 -11.51 -25.87 -77.10
C SER A 5 -12.72 -25.82 -76.17
N HIS A 6 -12.78 -26.75 -75.21
CA HIS A 6 -13.81 -26.86 -74.19
C HIS A 6 -13.60 -25.76 -73.14
N ALA A 7 -14.54 -24.82 -73.02
CA ALA A 7 -14.57 -23.82 -71.96
C ALA A 7 -15.03 -24.47 -70.65
N ALA A 8 -14.16 -24.51 -69.65
CA ALA A 8 -14.49 -24.97 -68.31
C ALA A 8 -15.28 -23.89 -67.55
N THR A 9 -16.50 -24.21 -67.12
CA THR A 9 -17.28 -23.42 -66.16
C THR A 9 -16.67 -23.55 -64.76
N PRO A 10 -16.48 -22.46 -63.99
CA PRO A 10 -15.99 -22.56 -62.62
C PRO A 10 -17.06 -23.13 -61.70
N GLU A 11 -16.70 -24.14 -60.90
CA GLU A 11 -17.56 -24.68 -59.83
C GLU A 11 -17.89 -23.60 -58.79
N PRO A 12 -19.14 -23.51 -58.30
CA PRO A 12 -19.47 -22.64 -57.18
C PRO A 12 -18.80 -23.18 -55.90
N LEU A 13 -18.03 -22.32 -55.24
CA LEU A 13 -17.39 -22.62 -53.95
C LEU A 13 -18.43 -23.04 -52.90
N PRO A 14 -18.13 -24.05 -52.07
CA PRO A 14 -19.03 -24.47 -51.01
C PRO A 14 -19.19 -23.31 -50.00
N ILE A 15 -20.44 -22.88 -49.83
CA ILE A 15 -20.81 -21.93 -48.78
C ILE A 15 -20.67 -22.68 -47.46
N VAL A 16 -19.57 -22.42 -46.75
CA VAL A 16 -19.35 -22.91 -45.39
C VAL A 16 -20.34 -22.19 -44.48
N ASN A 17 -21.52 -22.80 -44.31
CA ASN A 17 -22.47 -22.43 -43.28
C ASN A 17 -22.06 -23.16 -41.99
N VAL A 18 -21.16 -22.58 -41.21
CA VAL A 18 -20.82 -23.07 -39.87
C VAL A 18 -21.45 -22.12 -38.87
N GLY A 19 -22.62 -22.58 -38.41
CA GLY A 19 -23.31 -22.30 -37.17
C GLY A 19 -22.81 -21.14 -36.33
N ALA A 20 -23.75 -20.24 -36.04
CA ALA A 20 -23.77 -19.49 -34.80
C ALA A 20 -23.80 -20.47 -33.62
N ASP A 21 -22.65 -21.03 -33.27
CA ASP A 21 -22.41 -21.57 -31.94
C ASP A 21 -22.04 -20.36 -31.08
N THR A 22 -23.06 -19.59 -30.69
CA THR A 22 -22.94 -18.69 -29.55
C THR A 22 -22.84 -19.58 -28.33
N THR A 23 -21.68 -20.18 -28.11
CA THR A 23 -21.30 -20.72 -26.82
C THR A 23 -21.46 -19.56 -25.86
N GLU A 24 -22.51 -19.58 -25.06
CA GLU A 24 -22.59 -18.81 -23.83
C GLU A 24 -21.29 -19.10 -23.08
N VAL A 25 -20.34 -18.17 -23.15
CA VAL A 25 -19.15 -18.21 -22.32
C VAL A 25 -19.70 -18.02 -20.92
N ASP A 26 -19.94 -19.13 -20.22
CA ASP A 26 -20.18 -19.15 -18.79
C ASP A 26 -18.90 -18.64 -18.13
N THR A 27 -18.77 -17.32 -18.09
CA THR A 27 -17.66 -16.63 -17.46
C THR A 27 -17.88 -16.72 -15.96
N LYS A 28 -17.69 -17.93 -15.44
CA LYS A 28 -17.79 -18.26 -14.03
C LYS A 28 -16.91 -17.27 -13.27
N ARG A 29 -17.50 -16.47 -12.38
CA ARG A 29 -16.75 -15.52 -11.55
C ARG A 29 -15.74 -16.30 -10.71
N VAL A 30 -14.49 -16.29 -11.13
CA VAL A 30 -13.38 -16.84 -10.36
C VAL A 30 -13.05 -15.83 -9.29
N VAL A 31 -13.60 -16.00 -8.09
CA VAL A 31 -13.31 -15.16 -6.92
C VAL A 31 -11.89 -15.47 -6.42
N ASN A 32 -11.07 -14.44 -6.20
CA ASN A 32 -9.70 -14.63 -5.71
C ASN A 32 -9.70 -14.84 -4.19
N TRP A 33 -10.01 -16.05 -3.76
CA TRP A 33 -10.04 -16.44 -2.35
C TRP A 33 -8.79 -16.06 -1.55
N PRO A 34 -7.55 -16.17 -2.08
CA PRO A 34 -6.36 -15.73 -1.34
C PRO A 34 -6.34 -14.22 -1.08
N LYS A 35 -6.67 -13.40 -2.09
CA LYS A 35 -6.74 -11.93 -1.97
C LYS A 35 -7.84 -11.52 -0.99
N LEU A 36 -9.01 -12.17 -1.05
CA LEU A 36 -10.07 -11.93 -0.07
C LEU A 36 -9.69 -12.35 1.35
N ALA A 37 -9.00 -13.48 1.52
CA ALA A 37 -8.52 -13.90 2.83
C ALA A 37 -7.51 -12.90 3.41
N PHE A 38 -6.57 -12.43 2.59
CA PHE A 38 -5.60 -11.39 2.95
C PHE A 38 -6.30 -10.08 3.34
N LEU A 39 -7.21 -9.58 2.50
CA LEU A 39 -8.01 -8.39 2.81
C LEU A 39 -8.86 -8.56 4.07
N GLY A 40 -9.39 -9.77 4.30
CA GLY A 40 -10.11 -10.12 5.53
C GLY A 40 -9.22 -10.04 6.78
N VAL A 41 -7.99 -10.55 6.71
CA VAL A 41 -7.01 -10.44 7.81
C VAL A 41 -6.64 -8.98 8.07
N ILE A 42 -6.38 -8.20 7.01
CA ILE A 42 -6.11 -6.76 7.14
C ILE A 42 -7.30 -6.03 7.75
N LEU A 43 -8.53 -6.35 7.31
CA LEU A 43 -9.74 -5.73 7.85
C LEU A 43 -9.90 -6.03 9.34
N LEU A 44 -9.64 -7.26 9.77
CA LEU A 44 -9.64 -7.64 11.18
C LEU A 44 -8.57 -6.88 11.96
N ALA A 45 -7.36 -6.73 11.41
CA ALA A 45 -6.29 -5.95 12.04
C ALA A 45 -6.69 -4.48 12.22
N PHE A 46 -7.26 -3.83 11.19
CA PHE A 46 -7.74 -2.46 11.30
C PHE A 46 -8.96 -2.31 12.21
N ALA A 47 -9.84 -3.30 12.25
CA ALA A 47 -10.97 -3.32 13.19
C ALA A 47 -10.46 -3.39 14.64
N PHE A 48 -9.52 -4.28 14.93
CA PHE A 48 -8.87 -4.36 16.24
C PHE A 48 -8.15 -3.07 16.60
N TYR A 49 -7.35 -2.52 15.68
CA TYR A 49 -6.68 -1.22 15.88
C TYR A 49 -7.68 -0.10 16.19
N THR A 50 -8.79 -0.04 15.46
CA THR A 50 -9.83 0.98 15.63
C THR A 50 -10.57 0.81 16.96
N GLU A 51 -10.83 -0.42 17.38
CA GLU A 51 -11.41 -0.72 18.69
C GLU A 51 -10.52 -0.20 19.83
N GLN A 52 -9.21 -0.50 19.77
CA GLN A 52 -8.24 0.03 20.74
C GLN A 52 -8.22 1.56 20.72
N ALA A 53 -8.36 2.17 19.54
CA ALA A 53 -8.46 3.61 19.39
C ALA A 53 -9.75 4.23 19.98
N MET A 54 -10.85 3.50 19.99
CA MET A 54 -12.11 3.93 20.62
C MET A 54 -12.00 3.97 22.15
N GLY A 55 -11.10 3.19 22.75
CA GLY A 55 -10.79 3.24 24.18
C GLY A 55 -10.05 4.52 24.64
N MET A 56 -9.42 5.26 23.72
CA MET A 56 -8.67 6.49 24.03
C MET A 56 -9.56 7.74 24.03
N GLU A 57 -9.25 8.76 24.83
CA GLU A 57 -10.04 10.01 24.84
C GLU A 57 -10.03 10.75 23.49
N TRP A 58 -11.22 11.10 22.98
CA TRP A 58 -11.37 11.92 21.77
C TRP A 58 -10.95 13.38 21.99
N ARG A 59 -11.33 13.92 23.16
CA ARG A 59 -10.96 15.24 23.65
C ARG A 59 -10.60 15.12 25.11
N THR A 60 -9.63 15.92 25.54
CA THR A 60 -9.25 16.01 26.95
C THR A 60 -10.32 16.77 27.74
N THR A 61 -10.29 16.68 29.07
CA THR A 61 -11.17 17.46 29.98
C THR A 61 -11.13 18.97 29.72
N ALA A 62 -10.02 19.50 29.20
CA ALA A 62 -9.87 20.90 28.82
C ALA A 62 -10.45 21.25 27.43
N GLY A 63 -11.15 20.32 26.77
CA GLY A 63 -11.76 20.51 25.44
C GLY A 63 -10.78 20.44 24.27
N ARG A 64 -9.50 20.14 24.51
CA ARG A 64 -8.45 20.01 23.48
C ARG A 64 -8.55 18.66 22.78
N ILE A 65 -7.95 18.56 21.58
CA ILE A 65 -7.84 17.29 20.86
C ILE A 65 -7.11 16.27 21.74
N GLY A 66 -7.71 15.09 21.90
CA GLY A 66 -7.16 13.99 22.69
C GLY A 66 -6.37 13.00 21.83
N PRO A 67 -5.60 12.10 22.47
CA PRO A 67 -4.74 11.15 21.78
C PRO A 67 -5.53 10.13 20.93
N GLY A 68 -6.82 9.93 21.20
CA GLY A 68 -7.68 9.06 20.42
C GLY A 68 -8.11 9.63 19.06
N PHE A 69 -7.97 10.95 18.84
CA PHE A 69 -8.47 11.61 17.62
C PHE A 69 -7.86 11.04 16.34
N PHE A 70 -6.53 11.06 16.24
CA PHE A 70 -5.83 10.60 15.04
C PHE A 70 -5.95 9.10 14.80
N PRO A 71 -5.71 8.22 15.79
CA PRO A 71 -5.86 6.78 15.62
C PRO A 71 -7.26 6.36 15.18
N ARG A 72 -8.32 7.03 15.66
CA ARG A 72 -9.69 6.72 15.24
C ARG A 72 -9.96 7.12 13.79
N ILE A 73 -9.52 8.31 13.37
CA ILE A 73 -9.67 8.75 11.97
C ILE A 73 -8.92 7.79 11.03
N LEU A 74 -7.67 7.47 11.38
CA LEU A 74 -6.85 6.56 10.60
C LEU A 74 -7.49 5.17 10.52
N GLY A 75 -7.90 4.61 11.67
CA GLY A 75 -8.51 3.30 11.76
C GLY A 75 -9.82 3.20 10.97
N VAL A 76 -10.73 4.17 11.14
CA VAL A 76 -12.00 4.21 10.40
C VAL A 76 -11.76 4.37 8.90
N THR A 77 -10.85 5.27 8.49
CA THR A 77 -10.54 5.46 7.06
C THR A 77 -9.94 4.20 6.46
N ALA A 78 -8.98 3.57 7.13
CA ALA A 78 -8.38 2.31 6.69
C ALA A 78 -9.39 1.17 6.61
N MET A 79 -10.31 1.05 7.59
CA MET A 79 -11.41 0.11 7.53
C MET A 79 -12.31 0.35 6.32
N VAL A 80 -12.73 1.60 6.06
CA VAL A 80 -13.60 1.94 4.93
C VAL A 80 -12.93 1.58 3.60
N VAL A 81 -11.66 1.96 3.42
CA VAL A 81 -10.89 1.62 2.22
C VAL A 81 -10.77 0.11 2.05
N THR A 82 -10.50 -0.62 3.14
CA THR A 82 -10.37 -2.08 3.08
C THR A 82 -11.70 -2.77 2.78
N ILE A 83 -12.81 -2.30 3.36
CA ILE A 83 -14.16 -2.79 3.03
C ILE A 83 -14.46 -2.54 1.56
N ALA A 84 -14.15 -1.34 1.06
CA ALA A 84 -14.31 -1.03 -0.35
C ALA A 84 -13.50 -2.00 -1.22
N ALA A 85 -12.25 -2.29 -0.87
CA ALA A 85 -11.39 -3.26 -1.57
C ALA A 85 -11.95 -4.71 -1.53
N VAL A 86 -12.54 -5.13 -0.41
CA VAL A 86 -13.21 -6.44 -0.31
C VAL A 86 -14.43 -6.50 -1.22
N VAL A 87 -15.24 -5.44 -1.22
CA VAL A 87 -16.46 -5.34 -2.04
C VAL A 87 -16.11 -5.29 -3.53
N THR A 88 -15.10 -4.50 -3.92
CA THR A 88 -14.63 -4.45 -5.31
C THR A 88 -14.09 -5.80 -5.76
N GLU A 89 -13.27 -6.48 -4.95
CA GLU A 89 -12.76 -7.82 -5.30
C GLU A 89 -13.86 -8.87 -5.41
N TYR A 90 -14.88 -8.80 -4.54
CA TYR A 90 -16.02 -9.71 -4.58
C TYR A 90 -16.92 -9.47 -5.82
N LEU A 91 -17.06 -8.21 -6.22
CA LEU A 91 -17.87 -7.81 -7.38
C LEU A 91 -17.09 -7.81 -8.70
N ALA A 92 -15.76 -7.90 -8.66
CA ALA A 92 -14.87 -7.75 -9.79
C ALA A 92 -15.23 -8.69 -10.94
N LYS A 93 -15.27 -8.13 -12.16
CA LYS A 93 -15.45 -8.92 -13.36
C LYS A 93 -14.11 -9.48 -13.83
N PRO A 94 -14.11 -10.57 -14.62
CA PRO A 94 -12.89 -11.17 -15.17
C PRO A 94 -12.00 -10.18 -15.95
N THR A 95 -12.60 -9.19 -16.62
CA THR A 95 -11.87 -8.11 -17.32
C THR A 95 -11.13 -7.18 -16.36
N ASP A 96 -11.73 -6.83 -15.23
CA ASP A 96 -11.11 -5.97 -14.21
C ASP A 96 -9.90 -6.67 -13.58
N LYS A 97 -9.96 -8.00 -13.44
CA LYS A 97 -8.84 -8.81 -12.91
C LYS A 97 -7.61 -8.85 -13.81
N ALA A 98 -7.81 -8.77 -15.14
CA ALA A 98 -6.70 -8.69 -16.08
C ALA A 98 -5.99 -7.33 -15.99
N LEU A 99 -6.73 -6.25 -15.72
CA LEU A 99 -6.18 -4.92 -15.48
C LEU A 99 -5.45 -4.85 -14.13
N ASP A 100 -6.07 -5.35 -13.05
CA ASP A 100 -5.44 -5.47 -11.72
C ASP A 100 -4.12 -6.26 -11.78
N ALA A 101 -4.03 -7.32 -12.58
CA ALA A 101 -2.82 -8.12 -12.70
C ALA A 101 -1.69 -7.40 -13.45
N VAL A 102 -2.04 -6.52 -14.39
CA VAL A 102 -1.07 -5.68 -15.11
C VAL A 102 -0.61 -4.53 -14.21
N GLU A 103 -1.52 -3.85 -13.53
CA GLU A 103 -1.21 -2.79 -12.56
C GLU A 103 -0.40 -3.33 -11.37
N ALA A 104 -0.75 -4.51 -10.83
CA ALA A 104 0.03 -5.14 -9.77
C ALA A 104 1.42 -5.60 -10.25
N ALA A 105 1.57 -5.98 -11.52
CA ALA A 105 2.89 -6.31 -12.08
C ALA A 105 3.74 -5.04 -12.31
N GLU A 106 3.11 -3.92 -12.61
CA GLU A 106 3.76 -2.62 -12.79
C GLU A 106 4.12 -1.98 -11.44
N GLU A 107 3.29 -2.13 -10.42
CA GLU A 107 3.58 -1.66 -9.05
C GLU A 107 4.56 -2.59 -8.31
N ALA A 108 4.55 -3.89 -8.59
CA ALA A 108 5.59 -4.81 -8.14
C ALA A 108 6.94 -4.62 -8.88
N ALA A 109 6.98 -3.76 -9.90
CA ALA A 109 8.22 -3.37 -10.57
C ALA A 109 8.99 -2.24 -9.85
N GLU A 110 8.44 -1.67 -8.76
CA GLU A 110 9.17 -0.78 -7.85
C GLU A 110 9.78 -1.50 -6.64
N PRO A 111 10.73 -0.84 -5.95
CA PRO A 111 12.13 -1.20 -5.96
C PRO A 111 12.41 -2.64 -5.51
N ASP A 112 13.30 -3.31 -6.22
CA ASP A 112 13.78 -4.67 -5.96
C ASP A 112 14.56 -4.77 -4.64
N LEU A 113 13.84 -4.74 -3.52
CA LEU A 113 14.38 -4.97 -2.17
C LEU A 113 14.92 -6.41 -2.02
N GLY A 114 14.44 -7.35 -2.85
CA GLY A 114 14.83 -8.76 -2.84
C GLY A 114 16.26 -9.02 -3.30
N ARG A 115 16.83 -8.17 -4.17
CA ARG A 115 18.22 -8.31 -4.66
C ARG A 115 19.29 -7.77 -3.72
N HIS A 116 18.94 -7.07 -2.63
CA HIS A 116 19.90 -6.46 -1.71
C HIS A 116 19.68 -6.86 -0.24
N PRO A 117 19.93 -8.12 0.12
CA PRO A 117 19.69 -8.63 1.49
C PRO A 117 20.49 -7.88 2.55
N VAL A 118 21.69 -7.39 2.20
CA VAL A 118 22.52 -6.58 3.11
C VAL A 118 21.86 -5.25 3.45
N THR A 119 21.24 -4.59 2.47
CA THR A 119 20.50 -3.33 2.68
C THR A 119 19.30 -3.56 3.59
N LEU A 120 18.55 -4.63 3.38
CA LEU A 120 17.43 -5.01 4.24
C LEU A 120 17.87 -5.27 5.68
N ILE A 121 18.96 -6.04 5.88
CA ILE A 121 19.50 -6.31 7.21
C ILE A 121 19.97 -5.01 7.87
N ALA A 122 20.71 -4.17 7.15
CA ALA A 122 21.20 -2.89 7.67
C ALA A 122 20.04 -1.98 8.10
N PHE A 123 19.00 -1.87 7.29
CA PHE A 123 17.83 -1.07 7.59
C PHE A 123 17.03 -1.64 8.79
N THR A 124 16.92 -2.97 8.87
CA THR A 124 16.27 -3.64 10.01
C THR A 124 17.01 -3.38 11.31
N ILE A 125 18.35 -3.46 11.29
CA ILE A 125 19.18 -3.12 12.45
C ILE A 125 19.03 -1.64 12.82
N ALA A 126 19.07 -0.73 11.83
CA ALA A 126 18.87 0.69 12.06
C ALA A 126 17.50 0.99 12.71
N ALA A 127 16.44 0.32 12.26
CA ALA A 127 15.10 0.43 12.85
C ALA A 127 15.05 -0.13 14.28
N ALA A 128 15.71 -1.26 14.55
CA ALA A 128 15.80 -1.81 15.91
C ALA A 128 16.55 -0.87 16.87
N VAL A 129 17.67 -0.28 16.41
CA VAL A 129 18.42 0.72 17.17
C VAL A 129 17.58 1.97 17.41
N PHE A 130 16.83 2.44 16.41
CA PHE A 130 15.89 3.54 16.55
C PHE A 130 14.87 3.28 17.67
N VAL A 131 14.24 2.11 17.68
CA VAL A 131 13.28 1.73 18.73
C VAL A 131 13.95 1.70 20.11
N GLY A 132 15.17 1.15 20.21
CA GLY A 132 15.93 1.15 21.47
C GLY A 132 16.29 2.56 21.96
N LEU A 133 16.63 3.47 21.04
CA LEU A 133 16.93 4.87 21.36
C LEU A 133 15.69 5.69 21.71
N PHE A 134 14.50 5.24 21.34
CA PHE A 134 13.25 5.98 21.51
C PHE A 134 12.99 6.36 22.97
N GLY A 135 13.29 5.47 23.92
CA GLY A 135 13.14 5.72 25.36
C GLY A 135 14.24 6.60 25.96
N ILE A 136 15.44 6.59 25.39
CA ILE A 136 16.62 7.30 25.93
C ILE A 136 16.70 8.72 25.35
N LEU A 137 16.71 8.82 24.02
CA LEU A 137 16.88 10.09 23.30
C LEU A 137 15.55 10.82 23.09
N GLY A 138 14.43 10.10 23.17
CA GLY A 138 13.11 10.64 22.85
C GLY A 138 12.80 10.57 21.35
N ALA A 139 11.55 10.81 21.00
CA ALA A 139 11.01 10.62 19.66
C ALA A 139 11.68 11.51 18.60
N ALA A 140 11.93 12.79 18.92
CA ALA A 140 12.53 13.73 17.98
C ALA A 140 13.97 13.34 17.63
N LEU A 141 14.86 13.18 18.63
CA LEU A 141 16.27 12.87 18.39
C LEU A 141 16.49 11.49 17.80
N SER A 142 15.78 10.47 18.30
CA SER A 142 15.86 9.12 17.71
C SER A 142 15.41 9.14 16.25
N GLY A 143 14.34 9.86 15.93
CA GLY A 143 13.85 10.03 14.56
C GLY A 143 14.86 10.74 13.66
N ILE A 144 15.51 11.80 14.15
CA ILE A 144 16.55 12.53 13.40
C ILE A 144 17.72 11.60 13.09
N LEU A 145 18.24 10.87 14.07
CA LEU A 145 19.35 9.95 13.87
C LEU A 145 19.00 8.82 12.90
N PHE A 146 17.81 8.24 13.04
CA PHE A 146 17.34 7.19 12.15
C PHE A 146 17.19 7.67 10.71
N LEU A 147 16.53 8.81 10.51
CA LEU A 147 16.29 9.36 9.17
C LEU A 147 17.60 9.85 8.54
N ALA A 148 18.50 10.47 9.32
CA ALA A 148 19.83 10.84 8.86
C ALA A 148 20.65 9.62 8.41
N ALA A 149 20.72 8.57 9.24
CA ALA A 149 21.45 7.36 8.91
C ALA A 149 20.90 6.70 7.64
N THR A 150 19.57 6.65 7.51
CA THR A 150 18.90 6.08 6.34
C THR A 150 19.19 6.88 5.08
N LEU A 151 19.00 8.20 5.12
CA LEU A 151 19.18 9.05 3.95
C LEU A 151 20.65 9.18 3.55
N TRP A 152 21.58 9.10 4.49
CA TRP A 152 23.01 9.06 4.16
C TRP A 152 23.41 7.76 3.47
N PHE A 153 22.73 6.66 3.79
CA PHE A 153 22.94 5.36 3.16
C PHE A 153 22.26 5.25 1.80
N LEU A 154 21.05 5.80 1.64
CA LEU A 154 20.24 5.70 0.41
C LEU A 154 20.50 6.83 -0.61
N ASP A 155 20.78 8.05 -0.16
CA ASP A 155 20.97 9.24 -1.02
C ASP A 155 22.27 9.98 -0.65
N PRO A 156 23.44 9.38 -0.98
CA PRO A 156 24.75 9.96 -0.64
C PRO A 156 25.09 11.22 -1.44
N GLU A 157 24.41 11.46 -2.57
CA GLU A 157 24.66 12.58 -3.47
C GLU A 157 24.09 13.90 -2.93
N HIS A 158 22.91 13.88 -2.31
CA HIS A 158 22.22 15.10 -1.87
C HIS A 158 22.31 15.34 -0.36
N ARG A 159 23.53 15.30 0.21
CA ARG A 159 23.75 15.38 1.67
C ARG A 159 23.03 16.54 2.36
N ILE A 160 22.97 17.72 1.73
CA ILE A 160 22.29 18.89 2.31
C ILE A 160 20.78 18.64 2.40
N ARG A 161 20.17 18.14 1.31
CA ARG A 161 18.74 17.80 1.29
C ARG A 161 18.45 16.70 2.32
N SER A 162 19.30 15.68 2.40
CA SER A 162 19.19 14.59 3.36
C SER A 162 19.21 15.10 4.81
N VAL A 163 20.11 16.03 5.15
CA VAL A 163 20.15 16.66 6.48
C VAL A 163 18.90 17.49 6.76
N VAL A 164 18.45 18.29 5.79
CA VAL A 164 17.22 19.10 5.95
C VAL A 164 16.02 18.20 6.21
N ILE A 165 15.83 17.14 5.42
CA ILE A 165 14.72 16.19 5.59
C ILE A 165 14.86 15.45 6.92
N ALA A 166 16.06 14.97 7.25
CA ALA A 166 16.35 14.24 8.49
C ALA A 166 16.03 15.04 9.75
N VAL A 167 16.17 16.36 9.70
CA VAL A 167 15.84 17.25 10.83
C VAL A 167 14.40 17.71 10.79
N ALA A 168 13.94 18.22 9.65
CA ALA A 168 12.63 18.86 9.53
C ALA A 168 11.49 17.86 9.73
N VAL A 169 11.56 16.66 9.12
CA VAL A 169 10.45 15.70 9.16
C VAL A 169 10.18 15.20 10.59
N PRO A 170 11.18 14.69 11.35
CA PRO A 170 10.94 14.24 12.72
C PRO A 170 10.50 15.36 13.66
N ILE A 171 11.03 16.58 13.51
CA ILE A 171 10.63 17.73 14.34
C ILE A 171 9.18 18.12 14.04
N LEU A 172 8.81 18.25 12.77
CA LEU A 172 7.44 18.61 12.39
C LEU A 172 6.45 17.55 12.87
N LEU A 173 6.78 16.27 12.73
CA LEU A 173 5.93 15.18 13.21
C LEU A 173 5.81 15.19 14.74
N TYR A 174 6.93 15.39 15.45
CA TYR A 174 6.94 15.53 16.91
C TYR A 174 6.06 16.69 17.37
N LEU A 175 6.18 17.86 16.73
CA LEU A 175 5.35 19.03 17.03
C LEU A 175 3.88 18.79 16.69
N ALA A 176 3.56 18.15 15.57
CA ALA A 176 2.18 17.84 15.19
C ALA A 176 1.53 16.93 16.24
N PHE A 177 2.26 15.93 16.73
CA PHE A 177 1.77 15.02 17.77
C PHE A 177 1.71 15.66 19.15
N GLN A 178 2.73 16.42 19.55
CA GLN A 178 2.78 17.05 20.86
C GLN A 178 1.81 18.24 20.97
N THR A 179 1.77 19.13 19.98
CA THR A 179 0.96 20.37 20.04
C THR A 179 -0.43 20.18 19.43
N GLY A 180 -0.53 19.50 18.28
CA GLY A 180 -1.78 19.29 17.57
C GLY A 180 -2.65 18.21 18.22
N LEU A 181 -2.05 17.07 18.56
CA LEU A 181 -2.77 15.92 19.12
C LEU A 181 -2.62 15.74 20.64
N ASN A 182 -1.75 16.54 21.27
CA ASN A 182 -1.48 16.48 22.71
C ASN A 182 -1.05 15.08 23.18
N VAL A 183 -0.28 14.37 22.36
CA VAL A 183 0.24 13.02 22.65
C VAL A 183 1.52 13.14 23.48
N GLY A 184 1.59 12.37 24.57
CA GLY A 184 2.77 12.27 25.43
C GLY A 184 3.88 11.43 24.78
N LEU A 185 4.61 12.01 23.83
CA LEU A 185 5.80 11.36 23.26
C LEU A 185 6.97 11.39 24.26
N PRO A 186 7.85 10.37 24.25
CA PRO A 186 9.07 10.40 25.01
C PRO A 186 9.94 11.59 24.59
N HIS A 187 10.25 12.46 25.55
CA HIS A 187 11.17 13.61 25.36
C HIS A 187 12.64 13.19 25.54
N GLY A 188 12.88 12.03 26.18
CA GLY A 188 14.21 11.52 26.45
C GLY A 188 15.05 12.53 27.23
N ILE A 189 16.27 12.79 26.73
CA ILE A 189 17.22 13.75 27.31
C ILE A 189 16.92 15.22 26.99
N LEU A 190 15.97 15.53 26.11
CA LEU A 190 15.63 16.91 25.80
C LEU A 190 14.83 17.55 26.95
N PRO A 191 15.14 18.81 27.33
CA PRO A 191 14.39 19.52 28.35
C PRO A 191 12.93 19.72 27.93
N LYS A 192 12.02 19.65 28.90
CA LYS A 192 10.59 19.92 28.70
C LYS A 192 10.41 21.41 28.41
N PHE A 193 9.87 21.74 27.24
CA PHE A 193 9.43 23.08 26.88
C PHE A 193 7.91 23.16 26.93
#